data_AF-A0A2H1A725-F1
#
_entry.id   AF-A0A2H1A725-F1
#
_cell.length_a   1.000
_cell.length_b   1.000
_cell.length_c   1.000
_cell.angle_alpha   90.00
_cell.angle_beta   90.00
_cell.angle_gamma   90.00
#
_symmetry.space_group_name_H-M   'P 1'
#
loop_
_entity.id
_entity.type
_entity.pdbx_description
1 polymer ?
#
loop_
_entity_poly.entity_id
_entity_poly.type
_entity_poly.pdbx_seq_one_letter_code
_entity_poly.pdbx_strand_id
1 'polypeptide(L)'
;MLLSYTCLNHACSSLTLFNVRAELQIHPSSKSHRLYFKGMGNIMSVSFAPECTDAKTKYDDCFNKWYTEKFLQGKSLHNECTELWDEYITCVNTALAKHKIKPMLDKARADQPFGEDLSEKDK
;
A
#
# COMPACT_ATOMS: atom_id res chain seq x y z
N MET A 1 -44.77 10.22 55.40
CA MET A 1 -44.87 11.34 56.36
C MET A 1 -43.55 11.36 57.12
N LEU A 2 -42.70 12.37 57.14
CA LEU A 2 -42.67 13.76 56.69
C LEU A 2 -41.19 14.10 56.47
N LEU A 3 -40.92 15.00 55.54
CA LEU A 3 -39.62 15.61 55.29
C LEU A 3 -39.17 16.45 56.51
N SER A 4 -37.94 16.25 56.98
CA SER A 4 -37.17 17.29 57.66
C SER A 4 -35.75 17.33 57.10
N TYR A 5 -35.47 18.43 56.43
CA TYR A 5 -34.19 18.79 55.85
C TYR A 5 -33.20 19.22 56.94
N THR A 6 -31.99 18.67 56.93
CA THR A 6 -30.76 19.42 57.27
C THR A 6 -29.63 18.95 56.36
N CYS A 7 -29.42 19.72 55.29
CA CYS A 7 -28.26 19.61 54.41
C CYS A 7 -27.09 20.31 55.13
N LEU A 8 -26.28 19.56 55.88
CA LEU A 8 -25.07 20.09 56.51
C LEU A 8 -23.86 19.69 55.67
N ASN A 9 -23.48 20.63 54.81
CA ASN A 9 -22.18 20.84 54.18
C ASN A 9 -21.22 19.63 54.05
N HIS A 10 -20.86 19.40 52.79
CA HIS A 10 -19.71 18.66 52.26
C HIS A 10 -19.91 17.16 51.98
N ALA A 11 -19.94 16.86 50.68
CA ALA A 11 -19.85 15.55 50.03
C ALA A 11 -21.04 14.58 50.19
N CYS A 12 -22.02 14.71 49.29
CA CYS A 12 -22.91 13.61 48.92
C CYS A 12 -22.77 13.37 47.41
N SER A 13 -21.98 12.36 47.02
CA SER A 13 -21.86 11.93 45.63
C SER A 13 -23.22 11.41 45.17
N SER A 14 -23.87 12.18 44.30
CA SER A 14 -25.03 11.71 43.55
C SER A 14 -24.54 10.90 42.36
N LEU A 15 -24.76 9.58 42.39
CA LEU A 15 -24.90 8.79 41.16
C LEU A 15 -26.00 7.76 41.40
N THR A 16 -27.24 8.17 41.14
CA THR A 16 -28.29 7.26 40.69
C THR A 16 -28.43 7.35 39.18
N LEU A 17 -28.54 6.16 38.58
CA LEU A 17 -29.26 5.85 37.34
C LEU A 17 -28.64 6.31 36.01
N PHE A 18 -28.13 5.35 35.22
CA PHE A 18 -28.87 4.74 34.11
C PHE A 18 -27.92 3.95 33.17
N ASN A 19 -28.34 2.72 32.87
CA ASN A 19 -28.16 1.98 31.62
C ASN A 19 -26.75 1.48 31.20
N VAL A 20 -26.66 0.15 31.19
CA VAL A 20 -25.93 -0.73 30.25
C VAL A 20 -25.09 0.03 29.22
N ARG A 21 -23.85 0.33 29.59
CA ARG A 21 -22.84 0.77 28.62
C ARG A 21 -22.25 -0.49 27.98
N ALA A 22 -22.72 -0.78 26.77
CA ALA A 22 -21.92 -1.53 25.83
C ALA A 22 -20.53 -0.87 25.79
N GLU A 23 -19.50 -1.58 26.23
CA GLU A 23 -18.12 -1.22 25.93
C GLU A 23 -17.90 -1.47 24.43
N LEU A 24 -18.41 -0.54 23.62
CA LEU A 24 -17.87 -0.31 22.31
C LEU A 24 -16.46 0.23 22.54
N GLN A 25 -15.46 -0.65 22.48
CA GLN A 25 -14.07 -0.26 22.33
C GLN A 25 -13.96 0.53 21.02
N ILE A 26 -14.15 1.85 21.11
CA ILE A 26 -13.70 2.77 20.08
C ILE A 26 -12.18 2.74 20.14
N HIS A 27 -11.57 1.83 19.38
CA HIS A 27 -10.22 2.06 18.92
C HIS A 27 -10.21 3.42 18.21
N PRO A 28 -9.29 4.34 18.53
CA PRO A 28 -9.10 5.53 17.72
C PRO A 28 -8.63 5.08 16.33
N SER A 29 -9.62 4.86 15.46
CA SER A 29 -9.46 4.85 14.02
C SER A 29 -8.87 6.21 13.63
N SER A 30 -7.86 6.16 12.77
CA SER A 30 -7.29 7.28 12.04
C SER A 30 -6.29 8.15 12.82
N LYS A 31 -5.06 7.64 12.98
CA LYS A 31 -3.90 8.48 12.68
C LYS A 31 -3.74 8.55 11.16
N SER A 32 -4.65 9.28 10.51
CA SER A 32 -4.37 9.89 9.21
C SER A 32 -3.30 10.95 9.46
N HIS A 33 -2.03 10.52 9.47
CA HIS A 33 -0.95 11.43 9.12
C HIS A 33 -1.09 11.70 7.63
N ARG A 34 -1.96 12.68 7.37
CA ARG A 34 -2.06 13.43 6.16
C ARG A 34 -0.65 13.80 5.70
N LEU A 35 -0.26 13.15 4.61
CA LEU A 35 0.52 13.71 3.51
C LEU A 35 1.88 14.30 3.91
N TYR A 36 2.92 13.49 3.75
CA TYR A 36 4.20 14.01 3.25
C TYR A 36 4.01 14.48 1.79
N PHE A 37 3.20 15.53 1.59
CA PHE A 37 3.18 16.29 0.35
C PHE A 37 4.37 17.26 0.43
N LYS A 38 5.56 16.76 0.12
CA LYS A 38 6.71 17.61 -0.17
C LYS A 38 6.69 17.91 -1.67
N GLY A 39 6.29 19.14 -1.98
CA GLY A 39 6.53 19.92 -3.20
C GLY A 39 6.82 19.21 -4.53
N MET A 40 5.87 19.37 -5.46
CA MET A 40 6.03 19.68 -6.90
C MET A 40 7.31 19.22 -7.63
N GLY A 41 7.15 18.21 -8.50
CA GLY A 41 8.10 17.86 -9.56
C GLY A 41 8.25 16.35 -9.75
N ASN A 42 7.57 15.79 -10.76
CA ASN A 42 7.56 14.37 -11.18
C ASN A 42 7.24 13.35 -10.06
N ILE A 43 5.97 12.96 -9.92
CA ILE A 43 5.55 11.92 -8.96
C ILE A 43 5.95 10.54 -9.51
N MET A 44 7.11 10.04 -9.09
CA MET A 44 7.51 8.66 -9.36
C MET A 44 6.75 7.70 -8.45
N SER A 45 6.30 6.58 -9.01
CA SER A 45 5.53 5.58 -8.28
C SER A 45 6.36 4.96 -7.15
N VAL A 46 5.78 4.87 -5.95
CA VAL A 46 6.41 4.19 -4.81
C VAL A 46 6.32 2.68 -4.97
N SER A 47 7.32 1.95 -4.49
CA SER A 47 7.23 0.50 -4.39
C SER A 47 6.30 0.12 -3.22
N PHE A 48 5.68 -1.07 -3.28
CA PHE A 48 4.90 -1.59 -2.15
C PHE A 48 5.77 -1.79 -0.90
N ALA A 49 7.07 -2.03 -1.12
CA ALA A 49 8.11 -2.12 -0.11
C ALA A 49 8.92 -0.81 -0.14
N PRO A 50 8.79 0.08 0.87
CA PRO A 50 9.40 1.41 0.83
C PRO A 50 10.92 1.35 0.67
N GLU A 51 11.57 0.31 1.19
CA GLU A 51 13.01 0.07 1.06
C GLU A 51 13.46 -0.15 -0.39
N CYS A 52 12.56 -0.58 -1.29
CA CYS A 52 12.88 -0.82 -2.70
C CYS A 52 12.59 0.39 -3.60
N THR A 53 12.12 1.52 -3.05
CA THR A 53 11.66 2.67 -3.85
C THR A 53 12.80 3.37 -4.59
N ASP A 54 13.99 3.46 -3.98
CA ASP A 54 15.16 4.06 -4.63
C ASP A 54 15.65 3.23 -5.83
N ALA A 55 15.81 1.92 -5.64
CA ALA A 55 16.15 0.98 -6.71
C ALA A 55 15.11 0.99 -7.84
N LYS A 56 13.82 1.05 -7.48
CA LYS A 56 12.72 1.17 -8.45
C LYS A 56 12.84 2.44 -9.30
N THR A 57 13.12 3.57 -8.67
CA THR A 57 13.18 4.86 -9.37
C THR A 57 14.31 4.85 -10.41
N LYS A 58 15.50 4.37 -10.01
CA LYS A 58 16.65 4.22 -10.91
C LYS A 58 16.36 3.28 -12.08
N TYR A 59 15.73 2.13 -11.81
CA TYR A 59 15.34 1.18 -12.85
C TYR A 59 14.29 1.77 -13.80
N ASP A 60 13.22 2.37 -13.27
CA ASP A 60 12.12 2.94 -14.06
C ASP A 60 12.63 4.06 -14.98
N ASP A 61 13.52 4.94 -14.49
CA ASP A 61 14.12 6.01 -15.30
C ASP A 61 14.95 5.46 -16.46
N CYS A 62 15.78 4.44 -16.21
CA CYS A 62 16.54 3.75 -17.25
C CYS A 62 15.61 3.09 -18.27
N PHE A 63 14.61 2.34 -17.79
CA PHE A 63 13.66 1.62 -18.63
C PHE A 63 12.85 2.57 -19.51
N ASN A 64 12.33 3.67 -18.96
CA ASN A 64 11.51 4.63 -19.71
C ASN A 64 12.28 5.26 -20.88
N LYS A 65 13.56 5.57 -20.65
CA LYS A 65 14.45 6.08 -21.70
C LYS A 65 14.70 5.02 -22.78
N TRP A 66 15.11 3.82 -22.38
CA TRP A 66 15.36 2.72 -23.29
C TRP A 66 14.11 2.34 -24.11
N TYR A 67 12.94 2.30 -23.46
CA TYR A 67 11.67 1.95 -24.09
C TYR A 67 11.32 2.95 -25.21
N THR A 68 11.45 4.25 -24.94
CA THR A 68 11.09 5.32 -25.89
C THR A 68 12.12 5.49 -27.01
N GLU A 69 13.42 5.41 -26.69
CA GLU A 69 14.49 5.71 -27.64
C GLU A 69 14.96 4.49 -28.44
N LYS A 70 14.79 3.27 -27.91
CA LYS A 70 15.37 2.05 -28.49
C LYS A 70 14.30 1.06 -28.90
N PHE A 71 13.46 0.64 -27.95
CA PHE A 71 12.49 -0.43 -28.18
C PHE A 71 11.40 0.01 -29.17
N LEU A 72 10.71 1.13 -28.89
CA LEU A 72 9.65 1.64 -29.76
C LEU A 72 10.17 2.09 -31.15
N GLN A 73 11.45 2.43 -31.24
CA GLN A 73 12.09 2.82 -32.51
C GLN A 73 12.67 1.63 -33.27
N GLY A 74 12.54 0.40 -32.74
CA GLY A 74 13.07 -0.82 -33.36
C GLY A 74 14.60 -0.89 -33.42
N LYS A 75 15.31 -0.10 -32.60
CA LYS A 75 16.78 0.01 -32.63
C LYS A 75 17.48 -1.04 -31.78
N SER A 76 16.84 -1.53 -30.72
CA SER A 76 17.40 -2.57 -29.86
C SER A 76 16.30 -3.34 -29.16
N LEU A 77 16.49 -4.66 -29.04
CA LEU A 77 15.71 -5.55 -28.19
C LEU A 77 16.45 -5.91 -26.90
N HIS A 78 17.73 -5.54 -26.79
CA HIS A 78 18.53 -5.82 -25.61
C HIS A 78 18.29 -4.75 -24.55
N ASN A 79 17.81 -5.17 -23.38
CA ASN A 79 17.59 -4.29 -22.23
C ASN A 79 18.95 -3.96 -21.60
N GLU A 80 19.33 -2.68 -21.63
CA GLU A 80 20.58 -2.17 -21.06
C GLU A 80 20.47 -1.87 -19.55
N CYS A 81 19.29 -2.03 -18.97
CA CYS A 81 18.98 -1.75 -17.56
C CYS A 81 18.98 -3.02 -16.68
N THR A 82 19.62 -4.10 -17.11
CA THR A 82 19.60 -5.41 -16.41
C THR A 82 20.20 -5.36 -15.02
N GLU A 83 21.30 -4.63 -14.81
CA GLU A 83 21.92 -4.51 -13.49
C GLU A 83 20.99 -3.80 -12.49
N LEU A 84 20.35 -2.70 -12.93
CA LEU A 84 19.36 -1.98 -12.12
C LEU A 84 18.12 -2.82 -11.85
N TRP A 85 17.71 -3.65 -12.83
CA TRP A 85 16.61 -4.59 -12.67
C TRP A 85 16.92 -5.63 -11.61
N ASP A 86 18.11 -6.23 -11.63
CA ASP A 86 18.50 -7.28 -10.71
C ASP A 86 18.51 -6.80 -9.26
N GLU A 87 19.01 -5.58 -9.02
CA GLU A 87 18.95 -4.94 -7.70
C GLU A 87 17.50 -4.72 -7.23
N TYR A 88 16.67 -4.14 -8.09
CA TYR A 88 15.26 -3.87 -7.77
C TYR A 88 14.45 -5.15 -7.53
N ILE A 89 14.56 -6.13 -8.43
CA ILE A 89 13.76 -7.36 -8.37
C ILE A 89 14.17 -8.23 -7.19
N THR A 90 15.46 -8.22 -6.81
CA THR A 90 15.95 -8.93 -5.62
C THR A 90 15.34 -8.34 -4.35
N CYS A 91 15.28 -7.01 -4.25
CA CYS A 91 14.62 -6.31 -3.14
C CYS A 91 13.12 -6.67 -3.07
N VAL A 92 12.42 -6.58 -4.21
CA VAL A 92 10.99 -6.88 -4.32
C VAL A 92 10.68 -8.33 -3.96
N ASN A 93 11.44 -9.30 -4.48
CA ASN A 93 11.22 -10.72 -4.18
C ASN A 93 11.40 -11.03 -2.70
N THR A 94 12.37 -10.37 -2.05
CA THR A 94 12.58 -10.48 -0.60
C THR A 94 11.37 -9.96 0.17
N ALA A 95 10.83 -8.81 -0.22
CA ALA A 95 9.63 -8.26 0.41
C ALA A 95 8.37 -9.11 0.13
N LEU A 96 8.20 -9.63 -1.10
CA LEU A 96 7.07 -10.50 -1.45
C LEU A 96 7.02 -11.77 -0.61
N ALA A 97 8.18 -12.36 -0.31
CA ALA A 97 8.29 -13.50 0.58
C ALA A 97 7.84 -13.17 2.02
N LYS A 98 8.25 -12.00 2.55
CA LYS A 98 7.85 -11.52 3.89
C LYS A 98 6.34 -11.31 3.99
N HIS A 99 5.72 -10.77 2.95
CA HIS A 99 4.28 -10.48 2.91
C HIS A 99 3.39 -11.69 2.58
N LYS A 100 3.96 -12.87 2.28
CA LYS A 100 3.23 -14.10 1.93
C LYS A 100 2.29 -13.97 0.72
N ILE A 101 2.49 -12.95 -0.12
CA ILE A 101 1.70 -12.73 -1.36
C ILE A 101 2.32 -13.49 -2.55
N LYS A 102 3.60 -13.88 -2.44
CA LYS A 102 4.33 -14.63 -3.48
C LYS A 102 3.56 -15.82 -4.09
N PRO A 103 2.96 -16.77 -3.32
CA PRO A 103 2.27 -17.92 -3.92
C PRO A 103 1.04 -17.53 -4.75
N MET A 104 0.29 -16.52 -4.32
CA MET A 104 -0.85 -16.00 -5.09
C MET A 104 -0.37 -15.31 -6.37
N LEU A 105 0.71 -14.54 -6.30
CA LEU A 105 1.31 -13.89 -7.46
C LEU A 105 1.87 -14.90 -8.46
N ASP A 106 2.53 -15.96 -7.99
CA ASP A 106 3.07 -17.02 -8.84
C ASP A 106 1.95 -17.76 -9.58
N LYS A 107 0.82 -18.02 -8.91
CA LYS A 107 -0.37 -18.59 -9.55
C LYS A 107 -0.90 -17.67 -10.65
N ALA A 108 -1.10 -16.39 -10.36
CA ALA A 108 -1.58 -15.42 -11.34
C ALA A 108 -0.64 -15.26 -12.56
N ARG A 109 0.68 -15.41 -12.36
CA ARG A 109 1.66 -15.39 -13.45
C ARG A 109 1.57 -16.62 -14.37
N ALA A 110 1.11 -17.75 -13.86
CA ALA A 110 0.95 -18.98 -14.64
C ALA A 110 -0.31 -18.98 -15.52
N ASP A 111 -1.32 -18.16 -15.19
CA ASP A 111 -2.67 -18.20 -15.78
C ASP A 111 -2.76 -17.71 -17.27
N GLN A 112 -1.65 -17.63 -18.03
CA GLN A 112 -1.53 -17.24 -19.46
C GLN A 112 -2.84 -16.77 -20.14
N PRO A 113 -3.30 -15.53 -19.90
CA PRO A 113 -4.63 -15.10 -20.34
C PRO A 113 -4.75 -14.90 -21.85
N PHE A 114 -3.61 -14.82 -22.56
CA PHE A 114 -3.53 -14.61 -24.00
C PHE A 114 -2.81 -15.78 -24.69
N GLY A 115 -3.16 -17.03 -24.33
CA GLY A 115 -2.68 -18.21 -25.05
C GLY A 115 -2.96 -18.16 -26.55
N GLU A 116 -2.25 -18.96 -27.33
CA GLU A 116 -2.18 -18.94 -28.81
C GLU A 116 -3.53 -19.05 -29.57
N ASP A 117 -4.64 -19.28 -28.87
CA ASP A 117 -6.03 -19.31 -29.37
C ASP A 117 -6.61 -17.93 -29.76
N LEU A 118 -5.89 -16.83 -29.54
CA LEU A 118 -6.35 -15.50 -29.99
C LEU A 118 -5.93 -15.14 -31.41
N SER A 119 -5.20 -16.01 -32.11
CA SER A 119 -4.85 -15.80 -33.52
C SER A 119 -5.95 -16.21 -34.51
N GLU A 120 -7.07 -16.79 -34.04
CA GLU A 120 -8.08 -17.40 -34.91
C GLU A 120 -9.50 -16.84 -34.77
N LYS A 121 -9.74 -15.86 -33.89
CA LYS A 121 -11.08 -15.24 -33.72
C LYS A 121 -11.31 -13.92 -34.46
N ASP A 122 -10.29 -13.40 -35.14
CA ASP A 122 -10.33 -12.12 -35.86
C ASP A 122 -10.10 -12.26 -37.38
N LYS A 123 -10.36 -13.43 -37.98
CA LYS A 123 -10.33 -13.63 -39.45
C LYS A 123 -11.70 -13.97 -40.03
#